data_AF-A0A953LRC5-F1
#
_entry.id   AF-A0A953LRC5-F1
#
_cell.length_a   1.000
_cell.length_b   1.000
_cell.length_c   1.000
_cell.angle_alpha   90.00
_cell.angle_beta   90.00
_cell.angle_gamma   90.00
#
_symmetry.space_group_name_H-M   'P 1'
#
loop_
_entity.id
_entity.type
_entity.pdbx_description
1 polymer ?
#
loop_
_entity_poly.entity_id
_entity_poly.type
_entity_poly.pdbx_seq_one_letter_code
_entity_poly.pdbx_strand_id
1 'polypeptide(L)'
;MSASSKVQSKTRPAGVPVIPMLIGGVWKNAAETTEVRDPYRGDLVSYAPRSSVSDLDAALSAAVAAKDQAAAIPGYERANLLRRAGALLAERAGQIAEVMSRETGKAIKDAKGEVIRSQDTIDLSAEEAIRIEGEHVPLDGSAMGAGKLAM
;
A
#
# COMPACT_ATOMS: atom_id res chain seq x y z
N MET A 1 -2.68 24.20 40.61
CA MET A 1 -4.09 23.97 40.25
C MET A 1 -4.23 24.10 38.74
N SER A 2 -5.04 23.24 38.13
CA SER A 2 -5.51 23.26 36.73
C SER A 2 -4.47 22.82 35.68
N ALA A 3 -4.70 21.83 34.81
CA ALA A 3 -5.84 20.97 34.56
C ALA A 3 -5.33 19.65 33.94
N SER A 4 -5.58 18.52 34.60
CA SER A 4 -5.53 17.21 33.93
C SER A 4 -6.68 17.14 32.93
N SER A 5 -6.36 17.33 31.65
CA SER A 5 -7.27 17.01 30.56
C SER A 5 -7.50 15.50 30.56
N LYS A 6 -8.57 15.07 31.23
CA LYS A 6 -9.10 13.71 31.14
C LYS A 6 -9.42 13.44 29.67
N VAL A 7 -8.61 12.62 29.02
CA VAL A 7 -8.98 11.98 27.76
C VAL A 7 -10.23 11.16 28.07
N GLN A 8 -11.40 11.71 27.73
CA GLN A 8 -12.67 11.03 27.88
C GLN A 8 -12.61 9.77 27.02
N SER A 9 -12.61 8.62 27.68
CA SER A 9 -12.88 7.31 27.10
C SER A 9 -14.31 7.33 26.54
N LYS A 10 -14.48 7.89 25.33
CA LYS A 10 -15.72 7.72 24.56
C LYS A 10 -15.78 6.24 24.15
N THR A 11 -16.79 5.55 24.65
CA THR A 11 -17.12 4.19 24.22
C THR A 11 -17.33 4.20 22.71
N ARG A 12 -16.62 3.32 21.99
CA ARG A 12 -16.69 3.23 20.53
C ARG A 12 -18.10 2.81 20.11
N PRO A 13 -18.73 3.48 19.12
CA PRO A 13 -20.02 3.06 18.62
C PRO A 13 -19.92 1.67 17.98
N ALA A 14 -20.89 0.81 18.28
CA ALA A 14 -20.95 -0.54 17.73
C ALA A 14 -21.08 -0.50 16.21
N GLY A 15 -20.34 -1.38 15.50
CA GLY A 15 -20.41 -1.52 14.04
C GLY A 15 -19.47 -0.61 13.24
N VAL A 16 -18.73 0.31 13.88
CA VAL A 16 -17.71 1.12 13.19
C VAL A 16 -16.38 0.36 13.15
N PRO A 17 -15.80 0.12 11.95
CA PRO A 17 -14.56 -0.64 11.82
C PRO A 17 -13.37 0.13 12.42
N VAL A 18 -12.50 -0.61 13.12
CA VAL A 18 -11.18 -0.14 13.54
C VAL A 18 -10.17 -0.77 12.61
N ILE A 19 -9.45 0.06 11.85
CA ILE A 19 -8.52 -0.43 10.84
C ILE A 19 -7.21 -0.85 11.52
N PRO A 20 -6.77 -2.12 11.39
CA PRO A 20 -5.48 -2.56 11.91
C PRO A 20 -4.34 -2.06 11.01
N MET A 21 -3.13 -2.00 11.58
CA MET A 21 -1.89 -1.83 10.82
C MET A 21 -1.40 -3.18 10.33
N LEU A 22 -0.81 -3.24 9.13
CA LEU A 22 -0.10 -4.41 8.62
C LEU A 22 1.40 -4.15 8.70
N ILE A 23 2.11 -4.86 9.59
CA ILE A 23 3.57 -4.70 9.77
C ILE A 23 4.22 -6.07 9.73
N GLY A 24 5.17 -6.26 8.80
CA GLY A 24 5.87 -7.53 8.61
C GLY A 24 4.94 -8.71 8.27
N GLY A 25 3.84 -8.45 7.56
CA GLY A 25 2.84 -9.48 7.23
C GLY A 25 1.87 -9.82 8.37
N VAL A 26 1.97 -9.15 9.52
CA VAL A 26 1.10 -9.36 10.68
C VAL A 26 0.17 -8.17 10.89
N TRP A 27 -1.14 -8.45 11.03
CA TRP A 27 -2.13 -7.45 11.40
C TRP A 27 -2.05 -7.16 12.90
N LYS A 28 -1.93 -5.88 13.26
CA LYS A 28 -1.88 -5.42 14.65
C LYS A 28 -2.73 -4.17 14.88
N ASN A 29 -3.31 -4.07 16.07
CA ASN A 29 -4.04 -2.88 16.48
C ASN A 29 -3.05 -1.81 16.97
N ALA A 30 -3.33 -0.54 16.68
CA ALA A 30 -2.62 0.58 17.25
C ALA A 30 -3.12 0.89 18.67
N ALA A 31 -2.24 1.46 19.51
CA ALA A 31 -2.60 1.95 20.83
C ALA A 31 -3.54 3.16 20.74
N GLU A 32 -3.32 4.03 19.75
CA GLU A 32 -4.13 5.21 19.47
C GLU A 32 -4.78 5.12 18.09
N THR A 33 -5.93 5.76 17.95
CA THR A 33 -6.68 5.82 16.70
C THR A 33 -7.24 7.22 16.47
N THR A 34 -7.43 7.61 15.22
CA THR A 34 -8.09 8.85 14.82
C THR A 34 -9.41 8.53 14.12
N GLU A 35 -10.45 9.32 14.39
CA GLU A 35 -11.75 9.18 13.73
C GLU A 35 -11.65 9.60 12.25
N VAL A 36 -12.16 8.75 11.36
CA VAL A 36 -12.41 9.09 9.95
C VAL A 36 -13.90 9.33 9.79
N ARG A 37 -14.27 10.55 9.43
CA ARG A 37 -15.67 10.99 9.33
C ARG A 37 -16.02 11.32 7.90
N ASP A 38 -17.27 11.09 7.55
CA ASP A 38 -17.82 11.49 6.26
C ASP A 38 -17.84 13.02 6.16
N PRO A 39 -17.11 13.66 5.22
CA PRO A 39 -17.06 15.12 5.13
C PRO A 39 -18.40 15.77 4.77
N TYR A 40 -19.32 15.02 4.16
CA TYR A 40 -20.63 15.53 3.74
C TYR A 40 -21.68 15.34 4.84
N ARG A 41 -21.73 14.16 5.46
CA ARG A 41 -22.75 13.77 6.45
C ARG A 41 -22.31 13.97 7.91
N GLY A 42 -21.00 13.91 8.18
CA GLY A 42 -20.41 14.00 9.52
C GLY A 42 -20.45 12.70 10.34
N ASP A 43 -21.06 11.63 9.82
CA ASP A 43 -21.09 10.32 10.48
C ASP A 43 -19.72 9.65 10.49
N LEU A 44 -19.49 8.78 11.47
CA LEU A 44 -18.22 8.11 11.66
C LEU A 44 -18.11 6.91 10.69
N VAL A 45 -17.06 6.91 9.87
CA VAL A 45 -16.81 5.88 8.86
C VAL A 45 -15.93 4.78 9.43
N SER A 46 -14.82 5.14 10.07
CA SER A 46 -13.87 4.19 10.66
C SER A 46 -12.98 4.86 11.72
N TYR A 47 -12.17 4.04 12.38
CA TYR A 47 -11.03 4.50 13.18
C TYR A 47 -9.73 4.12 12.47
N ALA A 48 -8.96 5.11 12.04
CA ALA A 48 -7.63 4.93 11.47
C ALA A 48 -6.56 4.78 12.57
N PRO A 49 -5.60 3.86 12.44
CA PRO A 49 -4.56 3.68 13.44
C PRO A 49 -3.60 4.88 13.45
N ARG A 50 -3.13 5.27 14.65
CA ARG A 50 -2.01 6.19 14.81
C ARG A 50 -0.78 5.39 15.20
N SER A 51 0.12 5.19 14.24
CA SER A 51 1.37 4.46 14.44
C SER A 51 2.33 5.21 15.37
N SER A 52 3.02 4.49 16.23
CA SER A 52 4.12 5.02 17.05
C SER A 52 5.45 5.01 16.29
N VAL A 53 6.49 5.63 16.87
CA VAL A 53 7.87 5.50 16.39
C VAL A 53 8.33 4.03 16.42
N SER A 54 7.96 3.28 17.46
CA SER A 54 8.29 1.85 17.55
C SER A 54 7.59 1.00 16.48
N ASP A 55 6.38 1.39 16.06
CA ASP A 55 5.70 0.73 14.94
C ASP A 55 6.45 0.96 13.63
N LEU A 56 6.98 2.18 13.42
CA LEU A 56 7.80 2.52 12.27
C LEU A 56 9.12 1.73 12.27
N ASP A 57 9.82 1.66 13.39
CA ASP A 57 11.07 0.90 13.52
C ASP A 57 10.85 -0.59 13.20
N ALA A 58 9.72 -1.16 13.66
CA ALA A 58 9.33 -2.54 13.35
C ALA A 58 9.02 -2.73 11.85
N ALA A 59 8.33 -1.78 11.21
CA ALA A 59 8.05 -1.82 9.78
C ALA A 59 9.32 -1.73 8.94
N LEU A 60 10.23 -0.82 9.29
CA LEU A 60 11.52 -0.68 8.62
C LEU A 60 12.36 -1.94 8.77
N SER A 61 12.46 -2.48 9.99
CA SER A 61 13.23 -3.71 10.25
C SER A 61 12.68 -4.89 9.44
N ALA A 62 11.36 -5.03 9.35
CA ALA A 62 10.72 -6.08 8.55
C ALA A 62 10.98 -5.89 7.05
N ALA A 63 10.93 -4.66 6.54
CA ALA A 63 11.22 -4.37 5.14
C ALA A 63 12.68 -4.67 4.77
N VAL A 64 13.63 -4.28 5.64
CA VAL A 64 15.06 -4.58 5.45
C VAL A 64 15.31 -6.08 5.47
N ALA A 65 14.71 -6.81 6.43
CA ALA A 65 14.84 -8.26 6.51
C ALA A 65 14.29 -8.98 5.26
N ALA A 66 13.25 -8.44 4.63
CA ALA A 66 12.64 -9.00 3.43
C ALA A 66 13.33 -8.60 2.11
N LYS A 67 14.29 -7.66 2.13
CA LYS A 67 14.89 -7.06 0.94
C LYS A 67 15.43 -8.10 -0.04
N ASP A 68 16.29 -9.00 0.44
CA ASP A 68 16.98 -9.97 -0.43
C ASP A 68 16.00 -10.99 -0.99
N GLN A 69 15.02 -11.43 -0.17
CA GLN A 69 13.94 -12.30 -0.63
C GLN A 69 13.08 -11.61 -1.70
N ALA A 70 12.73 -10.33 -1.51
CA ALA A 70 11.94 -9.56 -2.46
C ALA A 70 12.70 -9.32 -3.79
N ALA A 71 14.00 -9.06 -3.72
CA ALA A 71 14.86 -8.91 -4.89
C ALA A 71 14.97 -10.21 -5.69
N ALA A 72 15.00 -11.35 -4.99
CA ALA A 72 15.10 -12.68 -5.60
C ALA A 72 13.80 -13.17 -6.28
N ILE A 73 12.66 -12.50 -6.07
CA ILE A 73 11.39 -12.90 -6.72
C ILE A 73 11.56 -12.80 -8.25
N PRO A 74 11.36 -13.86 -9.04
CA PRO A 74 11.45 -13.77 -10.49
C PRO A 74 10.40 -12.82 -11.10
N GLY A 75 10.70 -12.26 -12.28
CA GLY A 75 9.80 -11.32 -12.98
C GLY A 75 8.39 -11.87 -13.20
N TYR A 76 8.27 -13.16 -13.57
CA TYR A 76 6.97 -13.80 -13.79
C TYR A 76 6.16 -13.94 -12.49
N GLU A 77 6.80 -14.19 -11.35
CA GLU A 77 6.13 -14.26 -10.04
C GLU A 77 5.67 -12.88 -9.59
N ARG A 78 6.51 -11.85 -9.78
CA ARG A 78 6.12 -10.44 -9.56
C ARG A 78 4.88 -10.07 -10.37
N ALA A 79 4.87 -10.40 -11.67
CA ALA A 79 3.73 -10.16 -12.55
C ALA A 79 2.47 -10.90 -12.07
N ASN A 80 2.59 -12.16 -11.65
CA ASN A 80 1.46 -12.93 -11.15
C ASN A 80 0.89 -12.37 -9.83
N LEU A 81 1.76 -11.89 -8.93
CA LEU A 81 1.33 -11.20 -7.71
C LEU A 81 0.55 -9.93 -8.02
N LEU A 82 1.04 -9.11 -8.96
CA LEU A 82 0.39 -7.87 -9.37
C LEU A 82 -0.96 -8.12 -10.06
N ARG A 83 -1.04 -9.06 -11.00
CA ARG A 83 -2.32 -9.45 -11.63
C ARG A 83 -3.36 -9.91 -10.61
N ARG A 84 -2.93 -10.69 -9.61
CA ARG A 84 -3.82 -11.12 -8.53
C ARG A 84 -4.30 -9.94 -7.69
N ALA A 85 -3.44 -8.95 -7.43
CA ALA A 85 -3.83 -7.73 -6.73
C ALA A 85 -4.85 -6.90 -7.55
N GLY A 86 -4.63 -6.75 -8.86
CA GLY A 86 -5.58 -6.08 -9.77
C GLY A 86 -6.94 -6.78 -9.79
N ALA A 87 -6.97 -8.11 -9.88
CA ALA A 87 -8.21 -8.90 -9.84
C ALA A 87 -8.98 -8.71 -8.51
N LEU A 88 -8.28 -8.71 -7.37
CA LEU A 88 -8.90 -8.48 -6.06
C LEU A 88 -9.44 -7.04 -5.93
N LEU A 89 -8.77 -6.07 -6.55
CA LEU A 89 -9.25 -4.69 -6.58
C LEU A 89 -10.53 -4.57 -7.40
N ALA A 90 -10.58 -5.20 -8.57
CA ALA A 90 -11.76 -5.25 -9.44
C ALA A 90 -12.95 -5.93 -8.75
N GLU A 91 -12.72 -7.08 -8.10
CA GLU A 91 -13.74 -7.83 -7.34
C GLU A 91 -14.40 -6.95 -6.27
N ARG A 92 -13.62 -6.09 -5.62
CA ARG A 92 -14.07 -5.24 -4.50
C ARG A 92 -14.35 -3.79 -4.90
N ALA A 93 -14.38 -3.48 -6.20
CA ALA A 93 -14.36 -2.11 -6.68
C ALA A 93 -15.53 -1.26 -6.15
N GLY A 94 -16.73 -1.85 -6.08
CA GLY A 94 -17.91 -1.17 -5.55
C GLY A 94 -17.75 -0.77 -4.07
N GLN A 95 -17.25 -1.68 -3.24
CA GLN A 95 -17.04 -1.44 -1.81
C GLN A 95 -15.93 -0.43 -1.57
N ILE A 96 -14.83 -0.52 -2.31
CA ILE A 96 -13.69 0.41 -2.19
C ILE A 96 -14.12 1.82 -2.62
N ALA A 97 -14.87 1.96 -3.71
CA ALA A 97 -15.36 3.26 -4.16
C ALA A 97 -16.34 3.90 -3.16
N GLU A 98 -17.19 3.09 -2.51
CA GLU A 98 -18.09 3.58 -1.46
C GLU A 98 -17.32 4.10 -0.24
N VAL A 99 -16.37 3.32 0.26
CA VAL A 99 -15.50 3.74 1.39
C VAL A 99 -14.72 4.99 1.04
N MET A 100 -14.11 5.03 -0.15
CA MET A 100 -13.33 6.17 -0.63
C MET A 100 -14.19 7.45 -0.76
N SER A 101 -15.41 7.31 -1.27
CA SER A 101 -16.35 8.44 -1.35
C SER A 101 -16.72 8.94 0.04
N ARG A 102 -17.01 8.03 0.99
CA ARG A 102 -17.34 8.39 2.37
C ARG A 102 -16.16 9.00 3.11
N GLU A 103 -14.92 8.52 2.97
CA GLU A 103 -13.79 9.05 3.74
C GLU A 103 -13.24 10.38 3.20
N THR A 104 -13.41 10.65 1.91
CA THR A 104 -12.84 11.85 1.24
C THR A 104 -13.87 12.88 0.82
N GLY A 105 -15.15 12.52 0.74
CA GLY A 105 -16.22 13.37 0.20
C GLY A 105 -16.25 13.47 -1.33
N LYS A 106 -15.38 12.74 -2.06
CA LYS A 106 -15.39 12.75 -3.52
C LYS A 106 -16.67 12.10 -4.06
N ALA A 107 -17.14 12.55 -5.23
CA ALA A 107 -18.33 11.97 -5.85
C ALA A 107 -18.10 10.48 -6.15
N ILE A 108 -19.13 9.64 -5.95
CA ILE A 108 -19.03 8.19 -6.14
C ILE A 108 -18.59 7.79 -7.56
N LYS A 109 -18.92 8.62 -8.57
CA LYS A 109 -18.47 8.43 -9.95
C LYS A 109 -16.95 8.58 -10.06
N ASP A 110 -16.39 9.59 -9.40
CA ASP A 110 -14.95 9.85 -9.42
C ASP A 110 -14.20 8.78 -8.62
N ALA A 111 -14.74 8.36 -7.47
CA ALA A 111 -14.20 7.25 -6.69
C ALA A 111 -14.13 5.94 -7.51
N LYS A 112 -15.19 5.62 -8.27
CA LYS A 112 -15.18 4.46 -9.19
C LYS A 112 -14.11 4.61 -10.28
N GLY A 113 -13.98 5.80 -10.86
CA GLY A 113 -12.93 6.09 -11.83
C GLY A 113 -11.52 5.93 -11.26
N GLU A 114 -11.31 6.31 -10.00
CA GLU A 114 -10.03 6.14 -9.31
C GLU A 114 -9.70 4.67 -9.08
N VAL A 115 -10.67 3.84 -8.65
CA VAL A 115 -10.45 2.40 -8.49
C VAL A 115 -10.07 1.74 -9.83
N ILE A 116 -10.74 2.11 -10.93
CA ILE A 116 -10.40 1.61 -12.27
C ILE A 116 -8.98 2.03 -12.65
N ARG A 117 -8.63 3.30 -12.48
CA ARG A 117 -7.26 3.78 -12.75
C ARG A 117 -6.21 3.07 -11.90
N SER A 118 -6.51 2.78 -10.63
CA SER A 118 -5.62 2.01 -9.75
C SER A 118 -5.44 0.57 -10.25
N GLN A 119 -6.50 -0.05 -10.77
CA GLN A 119 -6.42 -1.35 -11.42
C GLN A 119 -5.52 -1.29 -12.66
N ASP A 120 -5.76 -0.35 -13.57
CA ASP A 120 -4.95 -0.17 -14.78
C ASP A 120 -3.47 0.01 -14.43
N THR A 121 -3.18 0.80 -13.38
CA THR A 121 -1.81 1.03 -12.90
C THR A 121 -1.13 -0.27 -12.45
N ILE A 122 -1.85 -1.12 -11.70
CA ILE A 122 -1.33 -2.40 -11.22
C ILE A 122 -1.13 -3.37 -12.38
N ASP A 123 -2.07 -3.43 -13.31
CA ASP A 123 -2.01 -4.30 -14.48
C ASP A 123 -0.85 -3.92 -15.40
N LEU A 124 -0.66 -2.62 -15.67
CA LEU A 124 0.51 -2.13 -16.42
C LEU A 124 1.82 -2.48 -15.71
N SER A 125 1.87 -2.31 -14.38
CA SER A 125 3.05 -2.69 -13.58
C SER A 125 3.35 -4.18 -13.66
N ALA A 126 2.32 -5.03 -13.78
CA ALA A 126 2.48 -6.47 -13.94
C ALA A 126 3.12 -6.83 -15.29
N GLU A 127 2.81 -6.07 -16.34
CA GLU A 127 3.47 -6.25 -17.63
C GLU A 127 4.94 -5.78 -17.59
N GLU A 128 5.20 -4.63 -16.95
CA GLU A 128 6.56 -4.11 -16.82
C GLU A 128 7.45 -4.99 -15.93
N ALA A 129 6.87 -5.74 -15.00
CA ALA A 129 7.61 -6.67 -14.15
C ALA A 129 8.38 -7.79 -14.92
N ILE A 130 8.00 -8.05 -16.17
CA ILE A 130 8.69 -8.99 -17.08
C ILE A 130 9.47 -8.31 -18.20
N ARG A 131 9.53 -6.96 -18.23
CA ARG A 131 10.24 -6.15 -19.22
C ARG A 131 11.41 -5.35 -18.62
N ILE A 132 11.90 -5.79 -17.46
CA ILE A 132 13.13 -5.23 -16.87
C ILE A 132 14.32 -5.82 -17.62
N GLU A 133 14.73 -5.13 -18.68
CA GLU A 133 15.81 -5.53 -19.57
C GLU A 133 17.15 -4.89 -19.15
N GLY A 134 18.23 -5.52 -19.59
CA GLY A 134 19.60 -4.99 -19.47
C GLY A 134 20.23 -4.88 -20.85
N GLU A 135 21.40 -4.26 -20.90
CA GLU A 135 22.13 -4.05 -22.15
C GLU A 135 23.47 -4.79 -22.11
N HIS A 136 23.92 -5.28 -23.26
CA HIS A 136 25.28 -5.79 -23.42
C HIS A 136 26.13 -4.73 -24.11
N VAL A 137 27.17 -4.25 -23.43
CA VAL A 137 28.02 -3.15 -23.92
C VAL A 137 29.38 -3.68 -24.38
N PRO A 138 29.79 -3.46 -25.65
CA PRO A 138 31.13 -3.79 -26.12
C PRO A 138 32.23 -3.05 -25.35
N LEU A 139 33.30 -3.76 -24.99
CA LEU A 139 34.45 -3.20 -24.27
C LEU A 139 35.68 -3.00 -25.17
N ASP A 140 35.50 -3.04 -26.49
CA ASP A 140 36.56 -3.00 -27.51
C ASP A 140 37.20 -1.62 -27.73
N GLY A 141 36.92 -0.64 -26.84
CA GLY A 141 37.66 0.62 -26.76
C GLY A 141 39.15 0.47 -26.40
N SER A 142 39.62 -0.74 -26.06
CA SER A 142 41.03 -1.08 -25.90
C SER A 142 41.32 -2.52 -26.30
N ALA A 143 42.59 -2.85 -26.59
CA ALA A 143 43.00 -4.23 -26.88
C ALA A 143 42.66 -5.22 -25.76
N MET A 144 42.67 -4.76 -24.50
CA MET A 144 42.33 -5.59 -23.34
C MET A 144 40.85 -6.02 -23.33
N GLY A 145 39.97 -5.22 -23.94
CA GLY A 145 38.54 -5.47 -24.02
C GLY A 145 38.05 -6.02 -25.35
N ALA A 146 38.94 -6.25 -26.32
CA ALA A 146 38.60 -6.82 -27.62
C ALA A 146 37.88 -8.17 -27.45
N GLY A 147 36.71 -8.30 -28.09
CA GLY A 147 35.87 -9.49 -28.02
C GLY A 147 35.11 -9.71 -26.69
N LYS A 148 35.13 -8.73 -25.77
CA LYS A 148 34.43 -8.81 -24.48
C LYS A 148 33.19 -7.92 -24.44
N LEU A 149 32.18 -8.39 -23.73
CA LEU A 149 30.94 -7.66 -23.44
C LEU A 149 30.85 -7.43 -21.92
N ALA A 150 30.43 -6.24 -21.52
CA ALA A 150 29.89 -6.00 -20.18
C ALA A 150 28.38 -6.29 -20.16
N MET A 151 27.90 -6.75 -19.01
CA MET A 151 26.47 -6.88 -18.69
C MET A 151 26.07 -5.87 -17.62
#